data_AF-A0A2V5T7P9-F1
#
_entry.id   AF-A0A2V5T7P9-F1
#
_cell.length_a   1.000
_cell.length_b   1.000
_cell.length_c   1.000
_cell.angle_alpha   90.00
_cell.angle_beta   90.00
_cell.angle_gamma   90.00
#
_symmetry.space_group_name_H-M   'P 1'
#
loop_
_entity.id
_entity.type
_entity.pdbx_description
1 polymer ?
#
loop_
_entity_poly.entity_id
_entity_poly.type
_entity_poly.pdbx_seq_one_letter_code
_entity_poly.pdbx_strand_id
1 'polypeptide(L)'
;MQGSLGHIIWTICYLSVLIGLSAYGIHRYFIIYLFLKNRKREPVPDRQFEQLPKVTVQLPIFNEIYVVERLLRSVSELDYPRELLEIQVLDDSTDDTREIVSSCTAELRGRGFNVQRIHRVDRTGFKAGALAVGLEAAEGE
;
A
#
# COMPACT_ATOMS: atom_id res chain seq x y z
N MET A 1 -57.43 1.30 -3.35
CA MET A 1 -56.51 0.97 -2.22
C MET A 1 -55.14 0.45 -2.65
N GLN A 2 -54.95 -0.07 -3.87
CA GLN A 2 -53.65 -0.61 -4.33
C GLN A 2 -52.54 0.44 -4.57
N GLY A 3 -52.88 1.68 -4.96
CA GLY A 3 -51.88 2.74 -5.16
C GLY A 3 -51.17 3.20 -3.89
N SER A 4 -51.84 3.15 -2.73
CA SER A 4 -51.27 3.59 -1.44
C SER A 4 -50.09 2.73 -0.99
N LEU A 5 -50.18 1.40 -1.18
CA LEU A 5 -49.13 0.47 -0.77
C LEU A 5 -47.84 0.67 -1.59
N GLY A 6 -47.96 0.91 -2.90
CA GLY A 6 -46.81 1.18 -3.78
C GLY A 6 -46.09 2.47 -3.39
N HIS A 7 -46.84 3.53 -3.08
CA HIS A 7 -46.24 4.77 -2.57
C HIS A 7 -45.52 4.58 -1.24
N ILE A 8 -46.12 3.82 -0.31
CA ILE A 8 -45.49 3.51 0.99
C ILE A 8 -44.16 2.76 0.79
N ILE A 9 -44.14 1.72 -0.04
CA ILE A 9 -42.92 0.96 -0.34
C ILE A 9 -41.86 1.87 -0.97
N TRP A 10 -42.23 2.69 -1.95
CA TRP A 10 -41.31 3.62 -2.60
C TRP A 10 -40.72 4.64 -1.60
N THR A 11 -41.56 5.21 -0.73
CA THR A 11 -41.11 6.14 0.31
C THR A 11 -40.14 5.47 1.29
N ILE A 12 -40.40 4.23 1.71
CA ILE A 12 -39.50 3.48 2.60
C ILE A 12 -38.14 3.22 1.92
N CYS A 13 -38.14 2.80 0.65
CA CYS A 13 -36.90 2.60 -0.12
C CYS A 13 -36.11 3.91 -0.24
N TYR A 14 -36.79 5.01 -0.59
CA TYR A 14 -36.17 6.33 -0.71
C TYR A 14 -35.55 6.79 0.61
N LEU A 15 -36.28 6.70 1.72
CA LEU A 15 -35.78 7.08 3.05
C LEU A 15 -34.60 6.20 3.48
N SER A 16 -34.62 4.91 3.17
CA SER A 16 -33.52 3.99 3.48
C SER A 16 -32.23 4.41 2.77
N VAL A 17 -32.31 4.72 1.47
CA VAL A 17 -31.16 5.23 0.69
C VAL A 17 -30.68 6.57 1.25
N LEU A 18 -31.60 7.48 1.56
CA LEU A 18 -31.27 8.80 2.12
C LEU A 18 -30.55 8.69 3.47
N ILE A 19 -31.00 7.79 4.35
CA ILE A 19 -30.34 7.50 5.64
C ILE A 19 -28.94 6.92 5.40
N GLY A 20 -28.79 5.98 4.46
CA GLY A 20 -27.49 5.41 4.12
C GLY A 20 -26.48 6.46 3.64
N LEU A 21 -26.90 7.34 2.72
CA LEU A 21 -26.07 8.44 2.24
C LEU A 21 -25.75 9.45 3.34
N SER A 22 -26.72 9.75 4.21
CA SER A 22 -26.53 10.65 5.35
C SER A 22 -25.52 10.07 6.35
N ALA A 23 -25.61 8.77 6.66
CA ALA A 23 -24.66 8.08 7.53
C ALA A 23 -23.24 8.09 6.94
N TYR A 24 -23.10 7.86 5.63
CA TYR A 24 -21.81 7.98 4.94
C TYR A 24 -21.23 9.41 5.03
N GLY A 25 -22.08 10.43 4.86
CA GLY A 25 -21.71 11.83 5.04
C GLY A 25 -21.22 12.13 6.46
N ILE A 26 -21.99 11.70 7.48
CA ILE A 26 -21.64 11.86 8.89
C ILE A 26 -20.31 11.17 9.21
N HIS A 27 -20.09 9.96 8.70
CA HIS A 27 -18.83 9.25 8.87
C HIS A 27 -17.65 10.04 8.30
N ARG A 28 -17.81 10.63 7.10
CA ARG A 28 -16.77 11.48 6.50
C ARG A 28 -16.50 12.74 7.31
N TYR A 29 -17.54 13.41 7.83
CA TYR A 29 -17.36 14.55 8.74
C TYR A 29 -16.64 14.15 10.03
N PHE A 30 -16.94 12.96 10.56
CA PHE A 30 -16.28 12.44 11.74
C PHE A 30 -14.78 12.20 11.51
N ILE A 31 -14.39 11.60 10.37
CA ILE A 31 -12.97 11.45 9.99
C ILE A 31 -12.28 12.80 9.84
N ILE A 32 -12.92 13.78 9.20
CA ILE A 32 -12.37 15.15 9.06
C ILE A 32 -12.21 15.79 10.44
N TYR A 33 -13.20 15.68 11.32
CA TYR A 33 -13.11 16.18 12.68
C TYR A 33 -11.96 15.53 13.45
N LEU A 34 -11.81 14.20 13.37
CA LEU A 34 -10.69 13.48 13.98
C LEU A 34 -9.34 13.93 13.42
N PHE A 35 -9.24 14.12 12.10
CA PHE A 35 -8.04 14.66 11.46
C PHE A 35 -7.73 16.06 11.99
N LEU A 36 -8.68 16.99 11.95
CA LEU A 36 -8.48 18.37 12.41
C LEU A 36 -8.13 18.44 13.90
N LYS A 37 -8.75 17.59 14.72
CA LYS A 37 -8.47 17.47 16.15
C LYS A 37 -7.06 16.95 16.43
N ASN A 38 -6.56 16.02 15.62
CA ASN A 38 -5.28 15.35 15.85
C ASN A 38 -4.14 15.82 14.93
N ARG A 39 -4.37 16.72 13.97
CA ARG A 39 -3.34 17.13 12.97
C ARG A 39 -2.07 17.73 13.55
N LYS A 40 -2.14 18.24 14.78
CA LYS A 40 -0.99 18.83 15.50
C LYS A 40 -0.30 17.83 16.44
N ARG A 41 -0.80 16.59 16.53
CA ARG A 41 -0.16 15.52 17.27
C ARG A 41 0.83 14.87 16.34
N GLU A 42 2.01 15.46 16.25
CA GLU A 42 3.11 14.83 15.54
C GLU A 42 3.46 13.51 16.26
N PRO A 43 3.58 12.40 15.52
CA PRO A 43 4.06 11.16 16.09
C PRO A 43 5.51 11.39 16.53
N VAL A 44 5.75 11.43 17.83
CA VAL A 44 7.10 11.45 18.40
C VAL A 44 7.54 10.01 18.52
N PRO A 45 8.70 9.62 17.97
CA PRO A 45 9.21 8.27 18.14
C PRO A 45 9.47 8.01 19.63
N ASP A 46 9.02 6.84 20.12
CA ASP A 46 9.21 6.46 21.53
C ASP A 46 10.69 6.37 21.93
N ARG A 47 11.58 6.13 20.95
CA ARG A 47 13.03 6.05 21.11
C ARG A 47 13.76 6.39 19.82
N GLN A 48 15.02 6.80 19.95
CA GLN A 48 15.96 6.88 18.84
C GLN A 48 16.92 5.69 18.91
N PHE A 49 17.34 5.21 17.75
CA PHE A 49 18.35 4.16 17.66
C PHE A 49 19.74 4.79 17.83
N GLU A 50 20.61 4.19 18.65
CA GLU A 50 22.02 4.60 18.76
C GLU A 50 22.78 4.25 17.47
N GLN A 51 22.44 3.10 16.88
CA GLN A 51 22.93 2.64 15.58
C GLN A 51 21.72 2.17 14.78
N LEU A 52 21.61 2.63 13.53
CA LEU A 52 20.51 2.26 12.65
C LEU A 52 20.65 0.76 12.28
N PRO A 53 19.56 -0.04 12.38
CA PRO A 53 19.61 -1.45 12.00
C PRO A 53 19.67 -1.62 10.49
N LYS A 54 19.99 -2.82 10.02
CA LYS A 54 19.72 -3.15 8.62
C LYS A 54 18.22 -3.32 8.40
N VAL A 55 17.67 -2.72 7.35
CA VAL A 55 16.22 -2.72 7.05
C VAL A 55 15.97 -3.25 5.64
N THR A 56 15.01 -4.17 5.53
CA THR A 56 14.49 -4.65 4.25
C THR A 56 13.13 -4.02 3.97
N VAL A 57 13.01 -3.29 2.86
CA VAL A 57 11.74 -2.78 2.34
C VAL A 57 11.18 -3.75 1.32
N GLN A 58 10.11 -4.45 1.70
CA GLN A 58 9.40 -5.37 0.81
C GLN A 58 8.27 -4.68 0.05
N LEU A 59 8.30 -4.81 -1.28
CA LEU A 59 7.36 -4.22 -2.22
C LEU A 59 6.63 -5.34 -2.97
N PRO A 60 5.51 -5.88 -2.43
CA PRO A 60 4.67 -6.83 -3.15
C PRO A 60 3.84 -6.12 -4.22
N ILE A 61 4.06 -6.48 -5.48
CA ILE A 61 3.47 -5.82 -6.66
C ILE A 61 2.73 -6.84 -7.52
N PHE A 62 1.54 -6.47 -8.00
CA PHE A 62 0.77 -7.27 -8.95
C PHE A 62 -0.02 -6.36 -9.91
N ASN A 63 0.39 -6.31 -11.19
CA ASN A 63 -0.24 -5.56 -12.26
C ASN A 63 -0.42 -4.05 -11.94
N GLU A 64 0.64 -3.41 -11.45
CA GLU A 64 0.64 -2.00 -11.02
C GLU A 64 1.48 -1.09 -11.93
N ILE A 65 1.34 -1.26 -13.25
CA ILE A 65 2.12 -0.59 -14.29
C ILE A 65 2.23 0.94 -14.12
N TYR A 66 1.17 1.61 -13.66
CA TYR A 66 1.12 3.08 -13.52
C TYR A 66 1.79 3.63 -12.26
N VAL A 67 2.15 2.76 -11.30
CA VAL A 67 2.62 3.19 -9.97
C VAL A 67 4.03 2.67 -9.68
N VAL A 68 4.42 1.55 -10.28
CA VAL A 68 5.65 0.84 -9.93
C VAL A 68 6.92 1.68 -10.07
N GLU A 69 7.04 2.50 -11.11
CA GLU A 69 8.22 3.36 -11.29
C GLU A 69 8.32 4.41 -10.18
N ARG A 70 7.21 5.11 -9.89
CA ARG A 70 7.15 6.11 -8.83
C ARG A 70 7.41 5.47 -7.47
N LEU A 71 6.87 4.27 -7.23
CA LEU A 71 7.10 3.51 -6.01
C LEU A 71 8.60 3.24 -5.79
N LEU A 72 9.28 2.66 -6.79
CA LEU A 72 10.71 2.34 -6.69
C LEU A 72 11.57 3.59 -6.55
N ARG A 73 11.21 4.68 -7.23
CA ARG A 73 11.87 5.99 -7.06
C ARG A 73 11.73 6.50 -5.63
N SER A 74 10.52 6.52 -5.08
CA SER A 74 10.27 7.00 -3.71
C SER A 74 11.00 6.18 -2.66
N VAL A 75 11.12 4.85 -2.84
CA VAL A 75 11.88 4.01 -1.92
C VAL A 75 13.38 4.31 -2.00
N SER A 76 13.90 4.65 -3.19
CA SER A 76 15.30 5.08 -3.34
C SER A 76 15.62 6.45 -2.75
N GLU A 77 14.60 7.22 -2.40
CA GLU A 77 14.68 8.57 -1.82
C GLU A 77 14.47 8.56 -0.29
N LEU A 78 14.32 7.38 0.33
CA LEU A 78 14.27 7.26 1.78
C LEU A 78 15.54 7.83 2.40
N ASP A 79 15.37 8.65 3.44
CA ASP A 79 16.46 9.17 4.27
C ASP A 79 16.98 8.08 5.21
N TYR A 80 17.66 7.10 4.63
CA TYR A 80 18.26 5.96 5.32
C TYR A 80 19.62 5.63 4.69
N PRO A 81 20.63 5.20 5.48
CA PRO A 81 21.91 4.79 4.92
C PRO A 81 21.74 3.65 3.92
N ARG A 82 22.29 3.82 2.71
CA ARG A 82 22.06 2.90 1.58
C ARG A 82 22.63 1.51 1.84
N GLU A 83 23.75 1.46 2.54
CA GLU A 83 24.44 0.25 2.96
C GLU A 83 23.63 -0.57 3.98
N LEU A 84 22.68 0.06 4.68
CA LEU A 84 21.77 -0.57 5.63
C LEU A 84 20.37 -0.80 5.03
N LEU A 85 20.14 -0.42 3.77
CA LEU A 85 18.83 -0.54 3.12
C LEU A 85 18.87 -1.62 2.04
N GLU A 86 18.07 -2.66 2.22
CA GLU A 86 17.73 -3.62 1.19
C GLU A 86 16.34 -3.31 0.62
N ILE A 87 16.19 -3.34 -0.71
CA ILE A 87 14.91 -3.16 -1.40
C ILE A 87 14.54 -4.48 -2.07
N GLN A 88 13.45 -5.10 -1.65
CA GLN A 88 12.93 -6.32 -2.27
C GLN A 88 11.67 -6.00 -3.08
N VAL A 89 11.71 -6.29 -4.38
CA VAL A 89 10.55 -6.19 -5.27
C VAL A 89 9.99 -7.59 -5.49
N LEU A 90 8.85 -7.87 -4.86
CA LEU A 90 8.15 -9.14 -4.92
C LEU A 90 7.07 -9.03 -6.01
N ASP A 91 7.46 -9.30 -7.25
CA ASP A 91 6.64 -9.06 -8.42
C ASP A 91 5.96 -10.35 -8.87
N ASP A 92 4.64 -10.45 -8.70
CA ASP A 92 3.82 -11.58 -9.19
C ASP A 92 3.02 -11.20 -10.46
N SER A 93 3.29 -10.02 -11.05
CA SER A 93 2.52 -9.48 -12.17
C SER A 93 2.56 -10.42 -13.37
N THR A 94 1.57 -10.34 -14.26
CA THR A 94 1.51 -11.13 -15.51
C THR A 94 1.43 -10.26 -16.76
N ASP A 95 1.47 -8.95 -16.58
CA ASP A 95 1.43 -7.94 -17.62
C ASP A 95 2.80 -7.25 -17.79
N ASP A 96 2.82 -6.15 -18.53
CA ASP A 96 4.01 -5.37 -18.86
C ASP A 96 4.69 -4.75 -17.61
N THR A 97 4.08 -4.83 -16.42
CA THR A 97 4.69 -4.39 -15.15
C THR A 97 6.04 -5.06 -14.94
N ARG A 98 6.21 -6.31 -15.37
CA ARG A 98 7.47 -7.07 -15.22
C ARG A 98 8.66 -6.40 -15.89
N GLU A 99 8.44 -5.83 -17.07
CA GLU A 99 9.51 -5.18 -17.85
C GLU A 99 9.94 -3.87 -17.18
N ILE A 100 8.97 -3.08 -16.71
CA ILE A 100 9.23 -1.84 -15.98
C ILE A 100 9.98 -2.14 -14.69
N VAL A 101 9.53 -3.12 -13.90
CA VAL A 101 10.22 -3.56 -12.67
C VAL A 101 11.65 -3.98 -12.99
N SER A 102 11.86 -4.78 -14.03
CA SER A 102 13.20 -5.24 -14.42
C SER A 102 14.12 -4.07 -14.77
N SER A 103 13.63 -3.10 -15.54
CA SER A 103 14.38 -1.90 -15.91
C SER A 103 14.72 -1.03 -14.70
N CYS A 104 13.73 -0.70 -13.88
CA CYS A 104 13.94 0.14 -12.69
C CYS A 104 14.86 -0.51 -11.65
N THR A 105 14.72 -1.82 -11.43
CA THR A 105 15.60 -2.54 -10.50
C THR A 105 17.04 -2.60 -11.00
N ALA A 106 17.25 -2.75 -12.32
CA ALA A 106 18.58 -2.67 -12.92
C ALA A 106 19.20 -1.27 -12.80
N GLU A 107 18.41 -0.21 -13.04
CA GLU A 107 18.84 1.18 -12.85
C GLU A 107 19.27 1.45 -11.40
N LEU A 108 18.46 1.04 -10.42
CA LEU A 108 18.77 1.21 -9.01
C LEU A 108 20.04 0.47 -8.59
N ARG A 109 20.24 -0.76 -9.08
CA ARG A 109 21.50 -1.50 -8.88
C ARG A 109 22.69 -0.75 -9.47
N GLY A 110 22.54 -0.19 -10.68
CA GLY A 110 23.57 0.63 -11.32
C GLY A 110 23.92 1.90 -10.52
N ARG A 111 22.97 2.42 -9.74
CA ARG A 111 23.16 3.53 -8.80
C ARG A 111 23.75 3.11 -7.44
N GLY A 112 24.02 1.82 -7.24
CA GLY A 112 24.63 1.26 -6.03
C GLY A 112 23.66 0.87 -4.92
N PHE A 113 22.35 0.75 -5.21
CA PHE A 113 21.38 0.26 -4.23
C PHE A 113 21.40 -1.27 -4.13
N ASN A 114 21.22 -1.81 -2.93
CA ASN A 114 20.96 -3.23 -2.72
C ASN A 114 19.49 -3.53 -3.07
N VAL A 115 19.23 -3.93 -4.31
CA VAL A 115 17.88 -4.24 -4.80
C VAL A 115 17.79 -5.68 -5.27
N GLN A 116 16.82 -6.42 -4.75
CA GLN A 116 16.49 -7.77 -5.19
C GLN A 116 15.12 -7.78 -5.86
N ARG A 117 15.00 -8.52 -6.98
CA ARG A 117 13.72 -8.80 -7.62
C ARG A 117 13.42 -10.28 -7.42
N ILE A 118 12.31 -10.59 -6.76
CA ILE A 118 11.83 -11.95 -6.53
C ILE A 118 10.54 -12.10 -7.32
N HIS A 119 10.53 -13.04 -8.26
CA HIS A 119 9.36 -13.35 -9.07
C HIS A 119 8.89 -14.77 -8.75
N ARG A 120 7.58 -14.94 -8.55
CA ARG A 120 6.98 -16.26 -8.34
C ARG A 120 6.03 -16.59 -9.49
N VAL A 121 6.07 -17.84 -9.94
CA VAL A 121 5.16 -18.36 -10.96
C VAL A 121 3.84 -18.80 -10.33
N ASP A 122 3.92 -19.41 -9.14
CA ASP A 122 2.76 -19.80 -8.35
C ASP A 122 2.40 -18.70 -7.34
N ARG A 123 1.16 -18.21 -7.43
CA ARG A 123 0.61 -17.14 -6.61
C ARG A 123 -0.10 -17.64 -5.35
N THR A 124 0.21 -18.86 -4.92
CA THR A 124 -0.28 -19.42 -3.65
C THR A 124 -0.05 -18.43 -2.49
N GLY A 125 -1.10 -18.19 -1.71
CA GLY A 125 -1.12 -17.23 -0.62
C GLY A 125 -1.14 -15.75 -1.04
N PHE A 126 -1.19 -15.44 -2.34
CA PHE A 126 -1.22 -14.08 -2.90
C PHE A 126 -0.17 -13.17 -2.23
N LYS A 127 -0.60 -11.99 -1.74
CA LYS A 127 0.27 -11.03 -1.03
C LYS A 127 0.95 -11.64 0.19
N ALA A 128 0.24 -12.43 0.99
CA ALA A 128 0.82 -13.04 2.19
C ALA A 128 1.89 -14.07 1.83
N GLY A 129 1.66 -14.85 0.78
CA GLY A 129 2.66 -15.77 0.23
C GLY A 129 3.89 -15.03 -0.31
N ALA A 130 3.69 -13.90 -1.00
CA ALA A 130 4.80 -13.11 -1.57
C ALA A 130 5.71 -12.61 -0.44
N LEU A 131 5.09 -12.03 0.59
CA LEU A 131 5.80 -11.54 1.77
C LEU A 131 6.52 -12.66 2.52
N ALA A 132 5.92 -13.85 2.64
CA ALA A 132 6.56 -14.99 3.27
C ALA A 132 7.85 -15.41 2.52
N VAL A 133 7.79 -15.51 1.20
CA VAL A 133 8.99 -15.82 0.38
C VAL A 133 10.01 -14.70 0.46
N GLY A 134 9.57 -13.43 0.44
CA GLY A 134 10.48 -12.29 0.63
C GLY A 134 11.18 -12.33 1.98
N LEU A 135 10.46 -12.72 3.04
CA LEU A 135 11.01 -12.78 4.40
C LEU A 135 12.13 -13.83 4.54
N GLU A 136 12.05 -14.94 3.81
CA GLU A 136 13.13 -15.95 3.78
C GLU A 136 14.43 -15.40 3.16
N ALA A 137 14.32 -14.43 2.27
CA ALA A 137 15.46 -13.79 1.60
C ALA A 137 15.87 -12.44 2.23
N ALA A 138 15.13 -11.95 3.22
CA ALA A 138 15.37 -10.64 3.83
C ALA A 138 16.66 -10.63 4.64
N GLU A 139 17.43 -9.56 4.49
CA GLU A 139 18.70 -9.35 5.17
C GLU A 139 18.59 -8.39 6.37
N GLY A 140 17.46 -7.73 6.55
CA GLY A 140 17.16 -6.84 7.67
C GLY A 140 16.91 -7.56 8.99
N GLU A 141 17.01 -6.82 10.09
CA GLU A 141 16.81 -7.31 11.47
C GLU A 141 15.33 -7.49 11.85
#